data_AF-A0A290QA02-F1
#
_entry.id   AF-A0A290QA02-F1
#
_cell.length_a   1.000
_cell.length_b   1.000
_cell.length_c   1.000
_cell.angle_alpha   90.00
_cell.angle_beta   90.00
_cell.angle_gamma   90.00
#
_symmetry.space_group_name_H-M   'P 1'
#
loop_
_entity.id
_entity.type
_entity.pdbx_description
1 polymer ?
#
loop_
_entity_poly.entity_id
_entity_poly.type
_entity_poly.pdbx_seq_one_letter_code
_entity_poly.pdbx_strand_id
1 'polypeptide(L)'
;MRFRAPLSLRSLSLLALALCSGLLPAAPHDQVVIPPAKTSIYIGNVTLTPGILKRENATYTTSYHAKVFPYFFYNEEGQLSIDFSDEQLAQLQRGERVPFTGTAKNKDGEDRRIEGHVTASAPGATEGTIKVRIFVTKKIELIFNSTYQFKP
;
A
#
# COMPACT_ATOMS: atom_id res chain seq x y z
N MET A 1 50.94 33.02 54.31
CA MET A 1 50.78 32.15 53.12
C MET A 1 49.30 31.84 52.98
N ARG A 2 48.56 32.52 52.10
CA ARG A 2 48.12 32.07 50.75
C ARG A 2 47.52 30.66 50.73
N PHE A 3 46.23 30.57 50.36
CA PHE A 3 45.52 29.60 49.46
C PHE A 3 44.02 29.59 49.86
N ARG A 4 43.13 30.34 49.18
CA ARG A 4 42.35 30.04 47.95
C ARG A 4 41.14 29.08 48.18
N ALA A 5 39.95 29.56 47.79
CA ALA A 5 38.57 29.01 47.82
C ALA A 5 38.38 27.72 46.93
N PRO A 6 37.16 27.25 46.51
CA PRO A 6 35.75 27.58 46.84
C PRO A 6 34.74 26.37 46.92
N LEU A 7 33.47 26.73 47.20
CA LEU A 7 32.17 26.09 46.87
C LEU A 7 32.15 24.93 45.85
N SER A 8 31.28 23.92 46.09
CA SER A 8 30.60 23.19 45.01
C SER A 8 29.15 22.84 45.40
N LEU A 9 28.23 23.64 44.86
CA LEU A 9 26.79 23.44 44.85
C LEU A 9 26.48 22.46 43.70
N ARG A 10 26.00 21.25 43.98
CA ARG A 10 25.62 20.27 42.95
C ARG A 10 24.20 20.52 42.48
N SER A 11 24.06 21.22 41.37
CA SER A 11 22.81 21.39 40.63
C SER A 11 22.45 20.08 39.91
N LEU A 12 21.27 19.52 40.23
CA LEU A 12 20.72 18.33 39.58
C LEU A 12 19.77 18.81 38.45
N SER A 13 20.25 18.81 37.21
CA SER A 13 19.46 19.22 36.04
C SER A 13 18.66 18.03 35.50
N LEU A 14 17.32 18.09 35.57
CA LEU A 14 16.42 17.21 34.81
C LEU A 14 16.53 17.54 33.32
N LEU A 15 16.91 16.56 32.50
CA LEU A 15 16.87 16.65 31.05
C LEU A 15 15.47 16.22 30.56
N ALA A 16 14.65 17.20 30.17
CA ALA A 16 13.39 16.95 29.48
C ALA A 16 13.66 16.57 28.02
N LEU A 17 13.36 15.33 27.63
CA LEU A 17 13.34 14.93 26.22
C LEU A 17 12.09 15.55 25.57
N ALA A 18 12.30 16.61 24.79
CA ALA A 18 11.27 17.13 23.89
C ALA A 18 11.09 16.15 22.72
N LEU A 19 9.91 15.53 22.64
CA LEU A 19 9.45 14.79 21.46
C LEU A 19 9.21 15.79 20.33
N CYS A 20 10.22 15.96 19.47
CA CYS A 20 10.06 16.65 18.21
C CYS A 20 9.37 15.67 17.24
N SER A 21 8.04 15.67 17.20
CA SER A 21 7.27 14.98 16.16
C SER A 21 7.41 15.76 14.83
N GLY A 22 8.59 15.70 14.23
CA GLY A 22 8.78 16.11 12.85
C GLY A 22 8.08 15.10 11.92
N LEU A 23 7.41 15.60 10.88
CA LEU A 23 7.00 14.78 9.74
C LEU A 23 8.24 14.05 9.21
N LEU A 24 8.40 12.79 9.59
CA LEU A 24 9.39 11.93 8.97
C LEU A 24 8.99 11.79 7.49
N PRO A 25 9.95 11.83 6.55
CA PRO A 25 9.68 11.46 5.17
C PRO A 25 9.05 10.06 5.14
N ALA A 26 8.19 9.81 4.16
CA ALA A 26 7.61 8.48 3.96
C ALA A 26 8.75 7.45 3.92
N ALA A 27 8.62 6.36 4.66
CA ALA A 27 9.61 5.30 4.63
C ALA A 27 9.61 4.64 3.25
N PRO A 28 10.73 4.03 2.84
CA PRO A 28 10.78 3.29 1.58
C PRO A 28 9.62 2.30 1.50
N HIS A 29 8.88 2.33 0.39
CA HIS A 29 7.71 1.48 0.11
C HIS A 29 6.42 1.85 0.85
N ASP A 30 6.33 2.97 1.56
CA ASP A 30 5.10 3.37 2.25
C ASP A 30 3.94 3.71 1.29
N GLN A 31 4.26 4.00 0.03
CA GLN A 31 3.27 4.34 -0.97
C GLN A 31 3.51 3.57 -2.27
N VAL A 32 2.43 3.07 -2.86
CA VAL A 32 2.45 2.38 -4.16
C VAL A 32 1.45 3.04 -5.10
N VAL A 33 1.89 3.29 -6.33
CA VAL A 33 1.02 3.69 -7.43
C VAL A 33 0.86 2.53 -8.39
N ILE A 34 -0.40 2.24 -8.72
CA ILE A 34 -0.80 1.28 -9.75
C ILE A 34 -1.60 2.08 -10.78
N PRO A 35 -1.21 2.11 -12.07
CA PRO A 35 -1.98 2.81 -13.08
C PRO A 35 -3.32 2.09 -13.34
N PRO A 36 -4.32 2.80 -13.88
CA PRO A 36 -5.61 2.20 -14.20
C PRO A 36 -5.45 0.97 -15.10
N ALA A 37 -6.18 -0.09 -14.78
CA ALA A 37 -6.10 -1.36 -15.50
C ALA A 37 -7.46 -1.74 -16.06
N LYS A 38 -7.46 -2.32 -17.26
CA LYS A 38 -8.69 -2.73 -17.95
C LYS A 38 -8.72 -4.25 -18.11
N THR A 39 -9.91 -4.83 -17.96
CA THR A 39 -10.18 -6.23 -18.26
C THR A 39 -11.48 -6.37 -19.05
N SER A 40 -11.56 -7.42 -19.86
CA SER A 40 -12.77 -7.75 -20.62
C SER A 40 -13.56 -8.83 -19.90
N ILE A 41 -14.88 -8.69 -19.90
CA ILE A 41 -15.85 -9.67 -19.42
C ILE A 41 -16.85 -9.96 -20.53
N TYR A 42 -17.61 -11.04 -20.43
CA TYR A 42 -18.55 -11.44 -21.48
C TYR A 42 -19.52 -10.31 -21.90
N ILE A 43 -19.94 -9.48 -20.95
CA ILE A 43 -20.90 -8.41 -21.17
C ILE A 43 -20.27 -7.03 -21.43
N GLY A 44 -18.95 -6.93 -21.53
CA GLY A 44 -18.30 -5.63 -21.69
C GLY A 44 -16.87 -5.55 -21.18
N ASN A 45 -16.49 -4.39 -20.66
CA ASN A 45 -15.16 -4.18 -20.07
C ASN A 45 -15.27 -3.47 -18.74
N VAL A 46 -14.34 -3.79 -17.83
CA VAL A 46 -14.19 -3.12 -16.55
C VAL A 46 -12.85 -2.40 -16.52
N THR A 47 -12.85 -1.13 -16.14
CA THR A 47 -11.63 -0.35 -15.88
C THR A 47 -11.55 -0.08 -14.38
N LEU A 48 -10.52 -0.62 -13.72
CA LEU A 48 -10.20 -0.37 -12.32
C LEU A 48 -9.21 0.79 -12.22
N THR A 49 -9.55 1.80 -11.44
CA THR A 49 -8.72 2.97 -11.13
C THR A 49 -8.51 3.03 -9.62
N PRO A 50 -7.39 2.50 -9.10
CA PRO A 50 -7.03 2.67 -7.70
C PRO A 50 -6.47 4.08 -7.45
N GLY A 51 -6.62 4.57 -6.22
CA GLY A 51 -5.84 5.70 -5.71
C GLY A 51 -4.40 5.29 -5.37
N ILE A 52 -3.69 6.16 -4.63
CA ILE A 52 -2.37 5.83 -4.09
C ILE A 52 -2.58 4.88 -2.91
N LEU A 53 -1.98 3.69 -3.02
CA LEU A 53 -1.96 2.72 -1.94
C LEU A 53 -1.01 3.21 -0.86
N LYS A 54 -1.50 3.32 0.37
CA LYS A 54 -0.71 3.69 1.54
C LYS A 54 -0.52 2.49 2.44
N ARG A 55 0.73 2.25 2.85
CA ARG A 55 1.09 1.19 3.77
C ARG A 55 0.78 1.62 5.20
N GLU A 56 0.09 0.77 5.92
CA GLU A 56 -0.07 0.86 7.36
C GLU A 56 0.23 -0.52 7.94
N ASN A 57 1.33 -0.63 8.69
CA ASN A 57 1.88 -1.90 9.16
C ASN A 57 2.23 -2.85 8.00
N ALA A 58 1.38 -3.86 7.77
CA ALA A 58 1.56 -4.90 6.76
C ALA A 58 0.45 -4.88 5.69
N THR A 59 -0.31 -3.79 5.60
CA THR A 59 -1.44 -3.69 4.67
C THR A 59 -1.36 -2.39 3.87
N TYR A 60 -1.57 -2.50 2.56
CA TYR A 60 -1.72 -1.35 1.68
C TYR A 60 -3.20 -1.02 1.49
N THR A 61 -3.62 0.22 1.73
CA THR A 61 -5.02 0.64 1.60
C THR A 61 -5.19 1.80 0.62
N THR A 62 -6.29 1.82 -0.11
CA THR A 62 -6.66 2.94 -1.00
C THR A 62 -8.15 2.93 -1.31
N SER A 63 -8.67 4.07 -1.77
CA SER A 63 -9.92 4.11 -2.52
C SER A 63 -9.75 3.58 -3.94
N TYR A 64 -10.86 3.17 -4.57
CA TYR A 64 -10.88 2.77 -5.97
C TYR A 64 -12.18 3.17 -6.66
N HIS A 65 -12.13 3.25 -7.99
CA HIS A 65 -13.29 3.31 -8.87
C HIS A 65 -13.20 2.18 -9.91
N ALA A 66 -14.29 1.47 -10.12
CA ALA A 66 -14.45 0.50 -11.19
C ALA A 66 -15.54 0.98 -12.15
N LYS A 67 -15.19 1.16 -13.42
CA LYS A 67 -16.12 1.57 -14.49
C LYS A 67 -16.44 0.40 -15.41
N VAL A 68 -17.72 0.10 -15.58
CA VAL A 68 -18.23 -0.95 -16.45
C VAL A 68 -18.82 -0.33 -17.72
N PHE A 69 -18.34 -0.76 -18.88
CA PHE A 69 -18.85 -0.33 -20.19
C PHE A 69 -19.39 -1.54 -20.97
N PRO A 70 -20.60 -1.46 -21.56
CA PRO A 70 -21.45 -0.27 -21.71
C PRO A 70 -22.40 0.01 -20.53
N TYR A 71 -22.44 -0.85 -19.52
CA TYR A 71 -23.42 -0.79 -18.44
C TYR A 71 -22.96 0.06 -17.24
N PHE A 72 -23.07 1.38 -17.36
CA PHE A 72 -22.64 2.31 -16.30
C PHE A 72 -23.37 2.12 -14.95
N PHE A 73 -24.55 1.49 -14.93
CA PHE A 73 -25.26 1.12 -13.70
C PHE A 73 -24.50 0.12 -12.81
N TYR A 74 -23.52 -0.60 -13.37
CA TYR A 74 -22.63 -1.50 -12.62
C TYR A 74 -21.29 -0.84 -12.24
N ASN A 75 -21.14 0.47 -12.46
CA ASN A 75 -19.98 1.19 -11.91
C ASN A 75 -20.03 1.11 -10.39
N GLU A 76 -18.85 0.94 -9.78
CA GLU A 76 -18.74 0.97 -8.33
C GLU A 76 -17.49 1.73 -7.90
N GLU A 77 -17.46 2.04 -6.63
CA GLU A 77 -16.33 2.66 -5.95
C GLU A 77 -16.33 2.21 -4.50
N GLY A 78 -15.18 2.31 -3.84
CA GLY A 78 -15.03 1.77 -2.51
C GLY A 78 -13.61 1.88 -1.99
N GLN A 79 -13.33 1.09 -0.96
CA GLN A 79 -12.00 0.95 -0.37
C GLN A 79 -11.45 -0.44 -0.70
N LEU A 80 -10.16 -0.54 -0.96
CA LEU A 80 -9.43 -1.80 -1.09
C LEU A 80 -8.24 -1.82 -0.15
N SER A 81 -7.91 -3.03 0.30
CA SER A 81 -6.81 -3.36 1.19
C SER A 81 -6.07 -4.59 0.65
N ILE A 82 -4.74 -4.53 0.59
CA ILE A 82 -3.88 -5.64 0.17
C ILE A 82 -2.93 -5.97 1.32
N ASP A 83 -2.96 -7.22 1.77
CA ASP A 83 -2.07 -7.71 2.81
C ASP A 83 -0.72 -8.06 2.19
N PHE A 84 0.33 -7.43 2.69
CA PHE A 84 1.68 -7.54 2.18
C PHE A 84 2.70 -7.32 3.31
N SER A 85 3.13 -8.40 3.94
CA SER A 85 4.05 -8.39 5.08
C SER A 85 5.44 -7.85 4.74
N ASP A 86 6.23 -7.53 5.76
CA ASP A 86 7.62 -7.11 5.57
C ASP A 86 8.48 -8.24 5.00
N GLU A 87 8.17 -9.49 5.31
CA GLU A 87 8.82 -10.65 4.71
C GLU A 87 8.52 -10.74 3.21
N GLN A 88 7.26 -10.52 2.82
CA GLN A 88 6.85 -10.46 1.41
C GLN A 88 7.53 -9.30 0.68
N LEU A 89 7.71 -8.15 1.34
CA LEU A 89 8.47 -7.03 0.80
C LEU A 89 9.94 -7.38 0.60
N ALA A 90 10.57 -8.05 1.57
CA ALA A 90 11.95 -8.51 1.43
C ALA A 90 12.11 -9.57 0.31
N GLN A 91 11.14 -10.48 0.14
CA GLN A 91 11.10 -11.42 -0.98
C GLN A 91 11.03 -10.67 -2.32
N LEU A 92 10.12 -9.69 -2.43
CA LEU A 92 9.96 -8.88 -3.64
C LEU A 92 11.25 -8.12 -3.99
N GLN A 93 11.93 -7.55 -2.99
CA GLN A 93 13.21 -6.86 -3.16
C GLN A 93 14.32 -7.78 -3.68
N ARG A 94 14.27 -9.09 -3.41
CA ARG A 94 15.20 -10.06 -4.00
C ARG A 94 14.86 -10.43 -5.44
N GLY A 95 13.80 -9.85 -6.01
CA GLY A 95 13.31 -10.16 -7.35
C GLY A 95 12.39 -11.38 -7.40
N GLU A 96 11.94 -11.88 -6.25
CA GLU A 96 11.03 -13.02 -6.21
C GLU A 96 9.62 -12.62 -6.62
N ARG A 97 8.87 -13.60 -7.12
CA ARG A 97 7.43 -13.45 -7.39
C ARG A 97 6.66 -13.72 -6.10
N VAL A 98 5.96 -12.70 -5.62
CA VAL A 98 5.34 -12.75 -4.29
C VAL A 98 3.81 -12.74 -4.42
N PRO A 99 3.10 -13.78 -3.95
CA PRO A 99 1.65 -13.78 -3.91
C PRO A 99 1.13 -12.85 -2.81
N PHE A 100 -0.10 -12.37 -2.94
CA PHE A 100 -0.78 -11.61 -1.90
C PHE A 100 -2.28 -11.90 -1.88
N THR A 101 -2.91 -11.53 -0.77
CA THR A 101 -4.36 -11.52 -0.57
C THR A 101 -4.82 -10.12 -0.23
N GLY A 102 -6.13 -9.90 -0.26
CA GLY A 102 -6.71 -8.65 0.18
C GLY A 102 -8.22 -8.68 0.18
N THR A 103 -8.81 -7.52 0.47
CA THR A 103 -10.25 -7.31 0.46
C THR A 103 -10.55 -5.96 -0.19
N ALA A 104 -11.75 -5.83 -0.76
CA ALA A 104 -12.33 -4.55 -1.07
C ALA A 104 -13.77 -4.50 -0.57
N LYS A 105 -14.23 -3.31 -0.21
CA LYS A 105 -15.61 -3.05 0.20
C LYS A 105 -16.12 -1.90 -0.64
N ASN A 106 -17.19 -2.13 -1.41
CA ASN A 106 -17.82 -1.07 -2.18
C ASN A 106 -18.68 -0.16 -1.28
N LYS A 107 -19.14 0.97 -1.81
CA LYS A 107 -19.97 1.93 -1.05
C LYS A 107 -21.32 1.35 -0.60
N ASP A 108 -21.81 0.30 -1.24
CA ASP A 108 -23.02 -0.42 -0.84
C ASP A 108 -22.77 -1.43 0.29
N GLY A 109 -21.51 -1.58 0.73
CA GLY A 109 -21.09 -2.42 1.84
C GLY A 109 -20.72 -3.86 1.44
N GLU A 110 -20.78 -4.20 0.15
CA GLU A 110 -20.44 -5.52 -0.36
C GLU A 110 -18.95 -5.79 -0.30
N ASP A 111 -18.58 -6.96 0.24
CA ASP A 111 -17.20 -7.42 0.30
C ASP A 111 -16.77 -8.15 -0.97
N ARG A 112 -15.52 -7.90 -1.36
CA ARG A 112 -14.83 -8.48 -2.51
C ARG A 112 -13.53 -9.07 -2.02
N ARG A 113 -13.32 -10.36 -2.31
CA ARG A 113 -12.03 -10.99 -2.07
C ARG A 113 -11.04 -10.56 -3.15
N ILE A 114 -9.80 -10.36 -2.78
CA ILE A 114 -8.70 -10.06 -3.69
C ILE A 114 -7.62 -11.14 -3.54
N GLU A 115 -7.11 -11.62 -4.66
CA GLU A 115 -5.92 -12.47 -4.73
C GLU A 115 -5.01 -11.97 -5.84
N GLY A 116 -3.70 -12.16 -5.72
CA GLY A 116 -2.81 -11.70 -6.76
C GLY A 116 -1.35 -12.08 -6.52
N HIS A 117 -0.50 -11.46 -7.32
CA HIS A 117 0.95 -11.50 -7.12
C HIS A 117 1.61 -10.27 -7.74
N VAL A 118 2.78 -9.97 -7.23
CA VAL A 118 3.70 -8.95 -7.76
C VAL A 118 5.01 -9.60 -8.19
N THR A 119 5.73 -8.95 -9.08
CA THR A 119 7.08 -9.34 -9.50
C THR A 119 7.85 -8.08 -9.82
N ALA A 120 8.97 -7.83 -9.12
CA ALA A 120 9.84 -6.69 -9.39
C ALA A 120 10.48 -6.79 -10.78
N SER A 121 10.75 -5.66 -11.41
CA SER A 121 11.40 -5.63 -12.73
C SER A 121 12.86 -6.11 -12.67
N ALA A 122 13.52 -5.90 -11.53
CA ALA A 122 14.84 -6.43 -11.16
C ALA A 122 14.97 -6.49 -9.63
N PRO A 123 15.94 -7.23 -9.06
CA PRO A 123 16.25 -7.15 -7.63
C PRO A 123 16.55 -5.71 -7.20
N GLY A 124 15.93 -5.26 -6.10
CA GLY A 124 16.03 -3.91 -5.57
C GLY A 124 15.26 -2.84 -6.37
N ALA A 125 14.54 -3.20 -7.43
CA ALA A 125 13.76 -2.25 -8.20
C ALA A 125 12.58 -1.71 -7.40
N THR A 126 12.25 -0.43 -7.62
CA THR A 126 11.08 0.23 -7.03
C THR A 126 9.81 0.05 -7.87
N GLU A 127 9.87 -0.74 -8.94
CA GLU A 127 8.76 -0.96 -9.86
C GLU A 127 8.71 -2.41 -10.35
N GLY A 128 7.57 -2.78 -10.91
CA GLY A 128 7.39 -4.12 -11.47
C GLY A 128 6.00 -4.35 -12.02
N THR A 129 5.63 -5.62 -12.14
CA THR A 129 4.32 -6.05 -12.62
C THR A 129 3.45 -6.53 -11.48
N ILE A 130 2.15 -6.34 -11.63
CA ILE A 130 1.13 -6.82 -10.69
C ILE A 130 -0.02 -7.48 -11.46
N LYS A 131 -0.47 -8.63 -10.98
CA LYS A 131 -1.75 -9.23 -11.39
C LYS A 131 -2.67 -9.26 -10.19
N VAL A 132 -3.87 -8.73 -10.38
CA VAL A 132 -4.93 -8.67 -9.37
C VAL A 132 -6.13 -9.46 -9.87
N ARG A 133 -6.68 -10.32 -9.02
CA ARG A 133 -7.96 -11.00 -9.21
C ARG A 133 -8.93 -10.49 -8.16
N ILE A 134 -10.08 -9.97 -8.61
CA ILE A 134 -11.15 -9.50 -7.74
C ILE A 134 -12.36 -10.40 -7.94
N PHE A 135 -12.83 -11.02 -6.86
CA PHE A 135 -14.01 -11.90 -6.89
C PHE A 135 -15.27 -11.08 -6.61
N VAL A 136 -16.04 -10.79 -7.66
CA VAL A 136 -17.30 -10.01 -7.59
C VAL A 136 -18.44 -10.88 -7.10
N THR A 137 -18.51 -12.11 -7.60
CA THR A 137 -19.45 -13.14 -7.12
C THR A 137 -18.74 -14.50 -7.14
N LYS A 138 -19.43 -15.57 -6.72
CA LYS A 138 -18.91 -16.95 -6.86
C LYS A 138 -18.59 -17.35 -8.31
N LYS A 139 -19.17 -16.65 -9.30
CA LYS A 139 -19.02 -16.97 -10.74
C LYS A 139 -18.28 -15.90 -11.54
N ILE A 140 -18.06 -14.72 -10.95
CA ILE A 140 -17.48 -13.57 -11.65
C ILE A 140 -16.18 -13.19 -10.94
N GLU A 141 -15.08 -13.40 -11.65
CA GLU A 141 -13.77 -12.89 -11.30
C GLU A 141 -13.31 -11.87 -12.35
N LEU A 142 -12.72 -10.78 -11.87
CA LEU A 142 -12.11 -9.75 -12.71
C LEU A 142 -10.60 -9.87 -12.57
N ILE A 143 -9.90 -10.05 -13.69
CA ILE A 143 -8.45 -10.21 -13.71
C ILE A 143 -7.82 -8.98 -14.35
N PHE A 144 -7.05 -8.24 -13.58
CA PHE A 144 -6.33 -7.05 -14.02
C PHE A 144 -4.83 -7.34 -14.06
N ASN A 145 -4.19 -6.96 -15.15
CA ASN A 145 -2.74 -6.92 -15.27
C ASN A 145 -2.33 -5.45 -15.32
N SER A 146 -1.34 -5.08 -14.52
CA SER A 146 -0.82 -3.71 -14.48
C SER A 146 0.65 -3.72 -14.07
N THR A 147 1.20 -2.53 -13.88
CA THR A 147 2.48 -2.31 -13.21
C THR A 147 2.26 -1.74 -11.82
N TYR A 148 3.31 -1.69 -11.02
CA TYR A 148 3.32 -0.94 -9.76
C TYR A 148 4.62 -0.13 -9.68
N GLN A 149 4.57 0.96 -8.91
CA GLN A 149 5.75 1.75 -8.57
C GLN A 149 5.66 2.20 -7.11
N PHE A 150 6.68 1.90 -6.30
CA PHE A 150 6.87 2.47 -4.99
C PHE A 150 7.25 3.95 -5.11
N LYS A 151 6.58 4.81 -4.34
CA LYS A 151 6.98 6.22 -4.23
C LYS A 151 8.06 6.38 -3.16
N PRO A 152 9.01 7.30 -3.37
CA PRO A 152 10.03 7.65 -2.40
C PRO A 152 9.44 8.39 -1.18
#